data_AF-A0A9E3HDT6-F1
#
_entry.id   AF-A0A9E3HDT6-F1
#
_cell.length_a   1.000
_cell.length_b   1.000
_cell.length_c   1.000
_cell.angle_alpha   90.00
_cell.angle_beta   90.00
_cell.angle_gamma   90.00
#
_symmetry.space_group_name_H-M   'P 1'
#
loop_
_entity.id
_entity.type
_entity.pdbx_description
1 polymer ?
#
loop_
_entity_poly.entity_id
_entity_poly.type
_entity_poly.pdbx_seq_one_letter_code
_entity_poly.pdbx_strand_id
1 'polypeptide(L)'
;MNRPTRDQDWEIAIFTNLPPTDASGILVAELYQGRWSVETLFQILTQNFHGEIETLAYPKAALFSYCLALSAYNQIATLKSVLGSVHGVDKIEAGLSDFYLVDDIHGIYRGMMIAIPPVHWQCFEDFTLNQMVDILQHLATKVHLKSFRKHPRSPKKKRPPLSVDGKHPHCSTARKLKQYKASLGAIP
;
A
#
# COMPACT_ATOMS: atom_id res chain seq x y z
N MET A 1 -13.12 -16.27 -17.11
CA MET A 1 -13.40 -14.88 -16.65
C MET A 1 -14.16 -14.14 -17.74
N ASN A 2 -14.98 -13.12 -17.43
CA ASN A 2 -15.75 -12.37 -18.44
C ASN A 2 -15.00 -11.16 -19.04
N ARG A 3 -13.82 -10.83 -18.49
CA ARG A 3 -12.91 -9.79 -18.98
C ARG A 3 -11.46 -10.27 -18.80
N PRO A 4 -10.53 -9.88 -19.67
CA PRO A 4 -9.14 -10.24 -19.52
C PRO A 4 -8.49 -9.49 -18.35
N THR A 5 -7.35 -10.01 -17.86
CA THR A 5 -6.52 -9.35 -16.85
C THR A 5 -5.93 -8.05 -17.41
N ARG A 6 -5.31 -7.22 -16.54
CA ARG A 6 -4.57 -6.02 -16.98
C ARG A 6 -3.52 -6.32 -18.05
N ASP A 7 -2.94 -7.52 -17.97
CA ASP A 7 -1.87 -7.99 -18.85
C ASP A 7 -2.41 -8.78 -20.06
N GLN A 8 -3.74 -8.74 -20.27
CA GLN A 8 -4.49 -9.33 -21.39
C GLN A 8 -4.66 -10.85 -21.36
N ASP A 9 -4.40 -11.49 -20.22
CA ASP A 9 -4.64 -12.92 -20.03
C ASP A 9 -6.13 -13.21 -19.81
N TRP A 10 -6.61 -14.32 -20.36
CA TRP A 10 -8.03 -14.72 -20.25
C TRP A 10 -8.26 -15.81 -19.20
N GLU A 11 -7.18 -16.43 -18.74
CA GLU A 11 -7.18 -17.57 -17.83
C GLU A 11 -6.11 -17.38 -16.76
N ILE A 12 -6.43 -17.81 -15.53
CA ILE A 12 -5.48 -17.91 -14.42
C ILE A 12 -5.52 -19.36 -13.96
N ALA A 13 -4.38 -20.05 -14.05
CA ALA A 13 -4.22 -21.39 -13.52
C ALA A 13 -3.68 -21.31 -12.08
N ILE A 14 -4.36 -21.96 -11.14
CA ILE A 14 -3.93 -22.03 -9.74
C ILE A 14 -3.53 -23.47 -9.45
N PHE A 15 -2.28 -23.67 -9.05
CA PHE A 15 -1.78 -24.94 -8.54
C PHE A 15 -1.89 -24.94 -7.01
N THR A 16 -2.56 -25.95 -6.45
CA THR A 16 -2.72 -26.12 -5.01
C THR A 16 -2.41 -27.55 -4.62
N ASN A 17 -1.85 -27.73 -3.42
CA ASN A 17 -1.65 -29.03 -2.78
C ASN A 17 -2.80 -29.39 -1.83
N LEU A 18 -3.82 -28.54 -1.72
CA LEU A 18 -5.00 -28.80 -0.89
C LEU A 18 -5.86 -29.90 -1.53
N PRO A 19 -6.26 -30.92 -0.75
CA PRO A 19 -7.16 -31.95 -1.26
C PRO A 19 -8.57 -31.38 -1.47
N PRO A 20 -9.36 -31.94 -2.41
CA PRO A 20 -10.73 -31.48 -2.67
C PRO A 20 -11.68 -31.58 -1.48
N THR A 21 -11.34 -32.39 -0.46
CA THR A 21 -12.09 -32.52 0.79
C THR A 21 -12.00 -31.29 1.69
N ASP A 22 -10.87 -30.57 1.62
CA ASP A 22 -10.58 -29.44 2.50
C ASP A 22 -11.01 -28.12 1.85
N ALA A 23 -10.84 -28.00 0.53
CA ALA A 23 -11.27 -26.84 -0.23
C ALA A 23 -11.62 -27.20 -1.68
N SER A 24 -12.76 -26.70 -2.15
CA SER A 24 -13.11 -26.77 -3.57
C SER A 24 -12.22 -25.85 -4.40
N GLY A 25 -12.05 -26.15 -5.70
CA GLY A 25 -11.29 -25.27 -6.59
C GLY A 25 -11.84 -23.84 -6.67
N ILE A 26 -13.15 -23.66 -6.48
CA ILE A 26 -13.79 -22.34 -6.42
C ILE A 26 -13.33 -21.60 -5.16
N LEU A 27 -13.41 -22.25 -3.99
CA LEU A 27 -12.98 -21.66 -2.73
C LEU A 27 -11.48 -21.30 -2.77
N VAL A 28 -10.65 -22.17 -3.35
CA VAL A 28 -9.21 -21.88 -3.56
C VAL A 28 -9.02 -20.64 -4.42
N ALA A 29 -9.79 -20.51 -5.52
CA ALA A 29 -9.70 -19.34 -6.39
C ALA A 29 -10.16 -18.05 -5.69
N GLU A 30 -11.24 -18.10 -4.90
CA GLU A 30 -11.75 -16.98 -4.10
C GLU A 30 -10.70 -16.53 -3.06
N LEU A 31 -10.12 -17.48 -2.31
CA LEU A 31 -9.06 -17.18 -1.35
C LEU A 31 -7.81 -16.62 -2.03
N TYR A 32 -7.45 -17.14 -3.20
CA TYR A 32 -6.30 -16.66 -3.96
C TYR A 32 -6.48 -15.23 -4.47
N GLN A 33 -7.71 -14.79 -4.76
CA GLN A 33 -7.99 -13.38 -5.08
C GLN A 33 -7.60 -12.45 -3.92
N GLY A 34 -7.75 -12.93 -2.68
CA GLY A 34 -7.33 -12.21 -1.47
C GLY A 34 -5.82 -11.98 -1.35
N ARG A 35 -4.98 -12.68 -2.14
CA ARG A 35 -3.50 -12.54 -2.11
C ARG A 35 -3.04 -11.11 -2.39
N TRP A 36 -3.80 -10.33 -3.18
CA TRP A 36 -3.47 -8.93 -3.49
C TRP A 36 -3.43 -8.01 -2.25
N SER A 37 -4.05 -8.44 -1.15
CA SER A 37 -3.92 -7.75 0.15
C SER A 37 -2.47 -7.65 0.63
N VAL A 38 -1.63 -8.65 0.30
CA VAL A 38 -0.21 -8.66 0.65
C VAL A 38 0.55 -7.57 -0.10
N GLU A 39 0.31 -7.42 -1.41
CA GLU A 39 0.89 -6.33 -2.20
C GLU A 39 0.48 -4.95 -1.66
N THR A 40 -0.79 -4.83 -1.24
CA THR A 40 -1.32 -3.59 -0.64
C THR A 40 -0.61 -3.27 0.67
N LEU A 41 -0.37 -4.29 1.51
CA LEU A 41 0.42 -4.16 2.73
C LEU A 41 1.85 -3.68 2.42
N PHE A 42 2.55 -4.32 1.48
CA PHE A 42 3.91 -3.91 1.10
C PHE A 42 3.94 -2.47 0.59
N GLN A 43 2.96 -2.08 -0.23
CA GLN A 43 2.85 -0.70 -0.72
C GLN A 43 2.71 0.31 0.44
N ILE A 44 1.88 0.00 1.45
CA ILE A 44 1.70 0.87 2.64
C ILE A 44 3.00 0.96 3.45
N LEU A 45 3.69 -0.16 3.65
CA LEU A 45 4.98 -0.20 4.37
C LEU A 45 6.04 0.66 3.68
N THR A 46 6.15 0.57 2.36
CA THR A 46 7.12 1.38 1.60
C THR A 46 6.75 2.87 1.64
N GLN A 47 5.46 3.21 1.46
CA GLN A 47 5.05 4.61 1.30
C GLN A 47 4.98 5.39 2.62
N ASN A 48 4.55 4.77 3.71
CA ASN A 48 4.28 5.48 4.96
C ASN A 48 5.33 5.22 6.05
N PHE A 49 5.96 4.04 6.03
CA PHE A 49 6.85 3.61 7.11
C PHE A 49 8.34 3.61 6.74
N HIS A 50 8.68 3.87 5.47
CA HIS A 50 10.04 3.65 4.95
C HIS A 50 10.56 2.26 5.36
N GLY A 51 9.72 1.23 5.20
CA GLY A 51 9.99 -0.12 5.74
C GLY A 51 11.33 -0.74 5.31
N GLU A 52 11.88 -0.27 4.19
CA GLU A 52 13.29 -0.44 3.82
C GLU A 52 14.03 0.87 4.11
N ILE A 53 14.59 0.98 5.33
CA ILE A 53 15.40 2.14 5.70
C ILE A 53 16.70 2.08 4.91
N GLU A 54 16.88 3.01 3.98
CA GLU A 54 18.13 3.17 3.24
C GLU A 54 19.29 3.29 4.24
N THR A 55 20.40 2.58 3.98
CA THR A 55 21.68 2.71 4.69
C THR A 55 21.85 2.08 6.07
N LEU A 56 20.95 1.21 6.54
CA LEU A 56 21.20 0.52 7.82
C LEU A 56 22.45 -0.38 7.82
N ALA A 57 22.96 -0.78 6.65
CA ALA A 57 24.23 -1.52 6.40
C ALA A 57 24.50 -2.72 7.32
N TYR A 58 23.49 -3.18 8.07
CA TYR A 58 23.56 -4.21 9.08
C TYR A 58 22.29 -5.07 8.96
N PRO A 59 22.39 -6.30 8.39
CA PRO A 59 21.23 -7.11 8.06
C PRO A 59 20.26 -7.34 9.22
N LYS A 60 20.78 -7.50 10.45
CA LYS A 60 19.93 -7.69 11.64
C LYS A 60 19.11 -6.45 11.99
N ALA A 61 19.67 -5.25 11.81
CA ALA A 61 18.98 -4.01 12.09
C ALA A 61 17.90 -3.74 11.04
N ALA A 62 18.19 -4.03 9.77
CA ALA A 62 17.20 -3.95 8.69
C ALA A 62 16.02 -4.91 8.90
N LEU A 63 16.30 -6.16 9.32
CA LEU A 63 15.24 -7.10 9.65
C LEU A 63 14.39 -6.62 10.84
N PHE A 64 15.03 -6.10 11.89
CA PHE A 64 14.33 -5.56 13.05
C PHE A 64 13.43 -4.37 12.69
N SER A 65 13.93 -3.40 11.92
CA SER A 65 13.13 -2.25 11.47
C SER A 65 11.95 -2.69 10.61
N TYR A 66 12.16 -3.69 9.75
CA TYR A 66 11.09 -4.25 8.94
C TYR A 66 10.00 -4.93 9.80
N CYS A 67 10.38 -5.71 10.82
CA CYS A 67 9.43 -6.28 11.78
C CYS A 67 8.65 -5.20 12.55
N LEU A 68 9.30 -4.10 12.92
CA LEU A 68 8.64 -2.97 13.59
C LEU A 68 7.61 -2.30 12.65
N ALA A 69 7.95 -2.14 11.37
CA ALA A 69 7.03 -1.60 10.37
C ALA A 69 5.78 -2.50 10.20
N LEU A 70 5.94 -3.82 10.23
CA LEU A 70 4.82 -4.76 10.23
C LEU A 70 3.93 -4.62 11.47
N SER A 71 4.53 -4.46 12.66
CA SER A 71 3.78 -4.22 13.90
C SER A 71 2.98 -2.92 13.82
N ALA A 72 3.58 -1.85 13.32
CA ALA A 72 2.90 -0.57 13.13
C ALA A 72 1.78 -0.66 12.09
N TYR A 73 1.95 -1.45 11.02
CA TYR A 73 0.87 -1.75 10.09
C TYR A 73 -0.33 -2.41 10.78
N ASN A 74 -0.11 -3.37 11.68
CA ASN A 74 -1.21 -4.01 12.41
C ASN A 74 -2.02 -3.00 13.23
N GLN A 75 -1.38 -1.98 13.79
CA GLN A 75 -2.07 -0.90 14.51
C GLN A 75 -2.95 -0.08 13.56
N ILE A 76 -2.44 0.31 12.38
CA ILE A 76 -3.24 1.01 11.35
C ILE A 76 -4.38 0.13 10.85
N ALA A 77 -4.14 -1.15 10.58
CA ALA A 77 -5.17 -2.09 10.14
C ALA A 77 -6.29 -2.25 11.17
N THR A 78 -5.93 -2.29 12.45
CA THR A 78 -6.89 -2.30 13.57
C THR A 78 -7.71 -1.01 13.59
N LEU A 79 -7.06 0.15 13.48
CA LEU A 79 -7.75 1.44 13.42
C LEU A 79 -8.71 1.53 12.23
N LYS A 80 -8.29 1.08 11.04
CA LYS A 80 -9.13 1.03 9.84
C LYS A 80 -10.34 0.12 10.04
N SER A 81 -10.14 -1.02 10.70
CA SER A 81 -11.24 -1.95 11.02
C SER A 81 -12.25 -1.33 11.98
N VAL A 82 -11.79 -0.65 13.04
CA VAL A 82 -12.66 0.05 14.00
C VAL A 82 -13.40 1.23 13.33
N LEU A 83 -12.69 2.02 12.52
CA LEU A 83 -13.34 3.10 11.77
C LEU A 83 -14.36 2.54 10.77
N GLY A 84 -14.06 1.39 10.16
CA GLY A 84 -14.95 0.69 9.23
C GLY A 84 -16.20 0.16 9.92
N SER A 85 -16.09 -0.34 11.16
CA SER A 85 -17.26 -0.82 11.91
C SER A 85 -18.24 0.30 12.28
N VAL A 86 -17.73 1.52 12.49
CA VAL A 86 -18.56 2.69 12.84
C VAL A 86 -19.06 3.46 11.62
N HIS A 87 -18.22 3.66 10.60
CA HIS A 87 -18.48 4.57 9.47
C HIS A 87 -18.77 3.85 8.15
N GLY A 88 -18.69 2.52 8.13
CA GLY A 88 -18.85 1.66 6.97
C GLY A 88 -17.50 1.28 6.34
N VAL A 89 -17.28 -0.02 6.12
CA VAL A 89 -16.03 -0.60 5.60
C VAL A 89 -15.68 0.00 4.24
N ASP A 90 -16.61 -0.03 3.29
CA ASP A 90 -16.40 0.49 1.92
C ASP A 90 -15.96 1.96 1.90
N LYS A 91 -16.54 2.76 2.81
CA LYS A 91 -16.25 4.19 2.91
C LYS A 91 -14.83 4.45 3.41
N ILE A 92 -14.36 3.64 4.36
CA ILE A 92 -13.01 3.76 4.92
C ILE A 92 -11.97 3.27 3.91
N GLU A 93 -12.19 2.11 3.29
CA GLU A 93 -11.25 1.58 2.28
C GLU A 93 -11.07 2.52 1.09
N ALA A 94 -12.19 3.04 0.57
CA ALA A 94 -12.15 3.97 -0.56
C ALA A 94 -11.63 5.36 -0.16
N GLY A 95 -12.02 5.85 1.03
CA GLY A 95 -11.93 7.26 1.38
C GLY A 95 -10.79 7.66 2.32
N LEU A 96 -10.25 6.75 3.14
CA LEU A 96 -9.28 7.10 4.19
C LEU A 96 -7.83 7.11 3.67
N SER A 97 -7.13 8.22 3.83
CA SER A 97 -5.71 8.35 3.47
C SER A 97 -4.82 7.82 4.60
N ASP A 98 -4.15 6.70 4.36
CA ASP A 98 -3.18 6.12 5.31
C ASP A 98 -2.06 7.13 5.63
N PHE A 99 -1.61 7.92 4.64
CA PHE A 99 -0.60 8.96 4.81
C PHE A 99 -1.04 10.04 5.83
N TYR A 100 -2.24 10.61 5.68
CA TYR A 100 -2.70 11.68 6.59
C TYR A 100 -2.95 11.17 8.00
N LEU A 101 -3.36 9.91 8.13
CA LEU A 101 -3.50 9.29 9.44
C LEU A 101 -2.15 9.17 10.15
N VAL A 102 -1.12 8.66 9.46
CA VAL A 102 0.22 8.49 10.04
C VAL A 102 0.84 9.85 10.37
N ASP A 103 0.70 10.83 9.48
CA ASP A 103 1.21 12.19 9.68
C ASP A 103 0.58 12.87 10.90
N ASP A 104 -0.74 12.72 11.09
CA ASP A 104 -1.47 13.28 12.23
C ASP A 104 -1.04 12.63 13.56
N ILE A 105 -0.91 11.29 13.60
CA ILE A 105 -0.39 10.58 14.78
C ILE A 105 1.01 11.09 15.12
N HIS A 106 1.89 11.19 14.13
CA HIS A 106 3.26 11.68 14.33
C HIS A 106 3.30 13.13 14.84
N GLY A 107 2.44 14.00 14.30
CA GLY A 107 2.34 15.41 14.69
C GLY A 107 1.77 15.62 16.09
N ILE A 108 0.79 14.82 16.50
CA ILE A 108 0.06 14.99 17.77
C ILE A 108 0.71 14.24 18.93
N TYR A 109 1.39 13.10 18.67
CA TYR A 109 1.88 12.19 19.72
C TYR A 109 2.65 12.92 20.83
N ARG A 110 3.62 13.77 20.48
CA ARG A 110 4.42 14.49 21.48
C ARG A 110 3.56 15.43 22.34
N GLY A 111 2.60 16.13 21.74
CA GLY A 111 1.68 17.00 22.47
C GLY A 111 0.77 16.22 23.40
N MET A 112 0.26 15.08 22.93
CA MET A 112 -0.57 14.16 23.70
C MET A 112 0.17 13.60 24.92
N MET A 113 1.43 13.18 24.76
CA MET A 113 2.26 12.68 25.86
C MET A 113 2.62 13.75 26.91
N ILE A 114 2.57 15.04 26.56
CA ILE A 114 2.71 16.15 27.51
C ILE A 114 1.39 16.42 28.21
N ALA A 115 0.28 16.39 27.49
CA ALA A 115 -1.05 16.73 28.01
C ALA A 115 -1.65 15.63 28.90
N ILE A 116 -1.33 14.36 28.66
CA ILE A 116 -1.90 13.21 29.36
C ILE A 116 -0.79 12.45 30.11
N PRO A 117 -0.68 12.62 31.43
CA PRO A 117 0.30 11.91 32.25
C PRO A 117 0.25 10.38 32.12
N PRO A 118 1.39 9.66 32.28
CA PRO A 118 1.47 8.20 32.16
C PRO A 118 0.43 7.42 32.96
N VAL A 119 0.08 7.87 34.16
CA VAL A 119 -0.91 7.22 35.05
C VAL A 119 -2.28 7.06 34.41
N HIS A 120 -2.67 7.96 33.51
CA HIS A 120 -3.97 7.89 32.84
C HIS A 120 -4.02 6.85 31.72
N TRP A 121 -2.87 6.35 31.27
CA TRP A 121 -2.80 5.29 30.25
C TRP A 121 -2.86 3.89 30.86
N GLN A 122 -2.57 3.76 32.17
CA GLN A 122 -2.53 2.46 32.86
C GLN A 122 -3.89 1.77 32.90
N CYS A 123 -5.00 2.51 32.79
CA CYS A 123 -6.33 1.91 32.77
C CYS A 123 -6.52 0.93 31.61
N PHE A 124 -5.79 1.08 30.50
CA PHE A 124 -5.87 0.18 29.35
C PHE A 124 -5.15 -1.16 29.57
N GLU A 125 -4.27 -1.28 30.57
CA GLU A 125 -3.54 -2.51 30.85
C GLU A 125 -4.46 -3.64 31.32
N ASP A 126 -5.52 -3.29 32.06
CA ASP A 126 -6.50 -4.23 32.62
C ASP A 126 -7.72 -4.45 31.72
N PHE A 127 -7.77 -3.83 30.53
CA PHE A 127 -8.92 -3.95 29.65
C PHE A 127 -9.03 -5.37 29.08
N THR A 128 -10.22 -5.95 29.21
CA THR A 128 -10.59 -7.11 28.40
C THR A 128 -10.67 -6.71 26.92
N LEU A 129 -10.59 -7.70 26.02
CA LEU A 129 -10.72 -7.48 24.58
C LEU A 129 -12.00 -6.73 24.22
N ASN A 130 -13.13 -7.07 24.85
CA ASN A 130 -14.42 -6.43 24.58
C ASN A 130 -14.41 -4.96 25.01
N GLN A 131 -13.87 -4.65 26.20
CA GLN A 131 -13.74 -3.26 26.67
C GLN A 131 -12.84 -2.44 25.75
N MET A 132 -11.75 -3.04 25.25
CA MET A 132 -10.86 -2.41 24.27
C MET A 132 -11.60 -2.10 22.96
N VAL A 133 -12.40 -3.06 22.45
CA VAL A 133 -13.20 -2.83 21.24
C VAL A 133 -14.24 -1.73 21.48
N ASP A 134 -14.95 -1.75 22.60
CA ASP A 134 -15.98 -0.78 22.94
C ASP A 134 -15.41 0.64 23.02
N ILE A 135 -14.28 0.83 23.70
CA ILE A 135 -13.66 2.16 23.79
C ILE A 135 -13.15 2.63 22.43
N LEU A 136 -12.54 1.75 21.64
CA LEU A 136 -12.05 2.10 20.30
C LEU A 136 -13.20 2.50 19.38
N GLN A 137 -14.31 1.78 19.40
CA GLN A 137 -15.52 2.15 18.64
C GLN A 137 -16.11 3.47 19.15
N HIS A 138 -16.17 3.67 20.47
CA HIS A 138 -16.64 4.92 21.06
C HIS A 138 -15.79 6.11 20.57
N LEU A 139 -14.47 5.99 20.61
CA LEU A 139 -13.54 7.01 20.12
C LEU A 139 -13.68 7.22 18.61
N ALA A 140 -13.85 6.15 17.84
CA ALA A 140 -14.07 6.21 16.39
C ALA A 140 -15.32 7.01 16.02
N THR A 141 -16.36 7.03 16.86
CA THR A 141 -17.55 7.89 16.63
C THR A 141 -17.25 9.38 16.68
N LYS A 142 -16.17 9.78 17.37
CA LYS A 142 -15.74 11.17 17.56
C LYS A 142 -14.74 11.63 16.48
N VAL A 143 -14.27 10.72 15.63
CA VAL A 143 -13.26 11.05 14.61
C VAL A 143 -13.86 11.91 13.50
N HIS A 144 -13.22 13.04 13.22
CA HIS A 144 -13.57 13.93 12.11
C HIS A 144 -13.00 13.39 10.78
N LEU A 145 -13.65 12.38 10.20
CA LEU A 145 -13.18 11.69 8.98
C LEU A 145 -12.88 12.61 7.78
N LYS A 146 -13.45 13.81 7.71
CA LYS A 146 -13.20 14.76 6.62
C LYS A 146 -11.73 15.17 6.53
N SER A 147 -11.03 15.25 7.66
CA SER A 147 -9.62 15.66 7.73
C SER A 147 -8.67 14.60 7.14
N PHE A 148 -9.10 13.34 7.11
CA PHE A 148 -8.27 12.20 6.70
C PHE A 148 -8.62 11.68 5.31
N ARG A 149 -9.41 12.41 4.51
CA ARG A 149 -9.86 11.92 3.20
C ARG A 149 -8.71 11.88 2.20
N LYS A 150 -8.66 10.82 1.39
CA LYS A 150 -7.87 10.82 0.16
C LYS A 150 -8.34 11.97 -0.72
N HIS A 151 -7.38 12.63 -1.37
CA HIS A 151 -7.67 13.53 -2.47
C HIS A 151 -7.52 12.75 -3.77
N PRO A 152 -8.61 12.18 -4.33
CA PRO A 152 -8.52 11.40 -5.56
C PRO A 152 -7.98 12.29 -6.67
N ARG A 153 -6.93 11.82 -7.33
CA ARG A 153 -6.36 12.52 -8.47
C ARG A 153 -7.37 12.49 -9.61
N SER A 154 -7.67 13.65 -10.19
CA SER A 154 -8.48 13.73 -11.40
C SER A 154 -7.89 12.83 -12.50
N PRO A 155 -8.73 12.22 -13.37
CA PRO A 155 -8.25 11.39 -14.46
C PRO A 155 -7.10 12.05 -15.21
N LYS A 156 -6.03 11.29 -15.43
CA LYS A 156 -4.84 11.81 -16.13
C LYS A 156 -5.27 12.33 -17.49
N LYS A 157 -5.11 13.64 -17.73
CA LYS A 157 -5.39 14.24 -19.04
C LYS A 157 -4.60 13.48 -20.10
N LYS A 158 -5.27 13.06 -21.18
CA LYS A 158 -4.60 12.43 -22.32
C LYS A 158 -3.54 13.42 -22.81
N ARG A 159 -2.28 12.99 -22.86
CA ARG A 159 -1.23 13.81 -23.48
C ARG A 159 -1.62 13.96 -24.96
N PRO A 160 -1.57 15.17 -25.53
CA PRO A 160 -1.71 15.31 -26.97
C PRO A 160 -0.67 14.38 -27.65
N PRO A 161 -1.01 13.74 -28.77
CA PRO A 161 -0.07 12.89 -29.48
C PRO A 161 1.20 13.70 -29.77
N LEU A 162 2.35 13.08 -29.53
CA LEU A 162 3.63 13.72 -29.76
C LEU A 162 3.74 14.05 -31.25
N SER A 163 3.92 15.33 -31.60
CA SER A 163 4.25 15.72 -32.97
C SER A 163 5.69 15.30 -33.24
N VAL A 164 5.89 14.15 -33.87
CA VAL A 164 7.21 13.69 -34.28
C VAL A 164 7.61 14.46 -35.52
N ASP A 165 8.62 15.33 -35.41
CA ASP A 165 9.20 15.98 -36.59
C ASP A 165 9.87 14.91 -37.47
N GLY A 166 9.29 14.64 -38.64
CA GLY A 166 9.81 13.67 -39.59
C GLY A 166 11.22 13.99 -40.10
N LYS A 167 11.67 15.25 -39.96
CA LYS A 167 13.05 15.66 -40.31
C LYS A 167 14.05 15.33 -39.21
N HIS A 168 13.62 15.23 -37.96
CA HIS A 168 14.46 14.93 -36.80
C HIS A 168 13.87 13.78 -35.97
N PRO A 169 13.76 12.56 -36.53
CA PRO A 169 13.28 11.42 -35.76
C PRO A 169 14.20 11.16 -34.57
N HIS A 170 13.63 10.88 -33.40
CA HIS A 170 14.40 10.46 -32.24
C HIS A 170 15.17 9.17 -32.57
N CYS A 171 16.48 9.28 -32.74
CA CYS A 171 17.37 8.15 -33.00
C CYS A 171 18.16 7.87 -31.72
N SER A 172 18.14 6.62 -31.22
CA SER A 172 19.02 6.25 -30.11
C SER A 172 20.49 6.43 -30.53
N THR A 173 21.33 6.85 -29.58
CA THR A 173 22.79 6.96 -29.75
C THR A 173 23.40 5.65 -30.23
N ALA A 174 22.90 4.52 -29.73
CA ALA A 174 23.30 3.19 -30.19
C ALA A 174 23.06 2.99 -31.70
N ARG A 175 21.92 3.46 -32.24
CA ARG A 175 21.61 3.38 -33.67
C ARG A 175 22.54 4.25 -34.51
N LYS A 176 22.84 5.48 -34.05
CA LYS A 176 23.79 6.39 -34.72
C LYS A 176 25.21 5.82 -34.73
N LEU A 177 25.66 5.24 -33.62
CA LEU A 177 26.99 4.61 -33.52
C LEU A 177 27.13 3.38 -34.42
N LYS A 178 26.06 2.58 -34.56
CA LYS A 178 26.05 1.42 -35.45
C LYS A 178 26.12 1.84 -36.93
N GLN A 179 25.41 2.91 -37.31
CA GLN A 179 25.51 3.52 -38.65
C GLN A 179 26.91 4.08 -38.92
N TYR A 180 27.49 4.79 -37.95
CA TYR A 180 28.84 5.33 -38.06
C TYR A 180 29.91 4.23 -38.23
N LYS A 181 29.82 3.16 -37.44
CA LYS A 181 30.71 1.99 -37.60
C LYS A 181 30.52 1.30 -38.95
N ALA A 182 29.29 1.20 -39.44
CA ALA A 182 29.01 0.64 -40.76
C ALA A 182 29.56 1.52 -41.90
N SER A 183 29.53 2.85 -41.78
CA SER A 183 30.14 3.75 -42.76
C SER A 183 31.67 3.72 -42.74
N LEU A 184 32.28 3.46 -41.59
CA LEU A 184 33.74 3.28 -41.46
C LEU A 184 34.24 1.97 -42.07
N GLY A 185 33.43 0.92 -42.07
CA GLY A 185 33.75 -0.37 -42.72
C GLY A 185 33.44 -0.44 -44.21
N ALA A 186 32.89 0.65 -44.79
CA ALA A 186 32.52 0.74 -46.21
C ALA A 186 33.44 1.69 -47.01
N ILE A 187 34.52 2.18 -46.40
CA ILE A 187 35.61 2.88 -47.08
C ILE A 187 36.60 1.78 -47.51
N PRO A 188 36.91 1.63 -48.82
CA PRO A 188 37.83 0.60 -49.30
C PRO A 188 39.25 0.74 -48.73
#